data_AF-C9SGH3-F1
#
_entry.id   AF-C9SGH3-F1
#
_cell.length_a   1.000
_cell.length_b   1.000
_cell.length_c   1.000
_cell.angle_alpha   90.00
_cell.angle_beta   90.00
_cell.angle_gamma   90.00
#
_symmetry.space_group_name_H-M   'P 1'
#
loop_
_entity.id
_entity.type
_entity.pdbx_description
1 polymer ?
#
loop_
_entity_poly.entity_id
_entity_poly.type
_entity_poly.pdbx_seq_one_letter_code
_entity_poly.pdbx_strand_id
1 'polypeptide(L)'
;MDDDDGADERYIELETLEAIFPEIQKHTPVPATPTSLEFSLELPVHPANPVTVLFPAASDPANPLTTQDATTSAATSATAQTGDGPVDSHELVHLPAVLLRIALPPGYPAEQPPAVAITTTPPWLTPETVEKLERDGPRMWADAGRNLVAFDYIDHVQQAADAVFHMIDAAGTLRIDPSHKLAILDYDIQARRAAFARETFDCGICLVLFLG
;
A
#
# COMPACT_ATOMS: atom_id res chain seq x y z
N MET A 1 -6.19 -41.13 -18.13
CA MET A 1 -5.46 -41.15 -16.85
C MET A 1 -5.83 -39.82 -16.25
N ASP A 2 -6.97 -39.79 -15.57
CA ASP A 2 -7.53 -38.58 -14.97
C ASP A 2 -7.13 -38.64 -13.50
N ASP A 3 -5.90 -38.21 -13.22
CA ASP A 3 -5.46 -37.94 -11.86
C ASP A 3 -5.97 -36.55 -11.46
N ASP A 4 -7.30 -36.40 -11.36
CA ASP A 4 -7.94 -35.32 -10.62
C ASP A 4 -7.98 -35.78 -9.15
N ASP A 5 -6.86 -35.61 -8.47
CA ASP A 5 -6.80 -35.83 -7.03
C ASP A 5 -7.70 -34.76 -6.41
N GLY A 6 -8.92 -35.14 -6.01
CA GLY A 6 -10.06 -34.25 -5.68
C GLY A 6 -9.88 -33.33 -4.47
N ALA A 7 -8.65 -32.90 -4.19
CA ALA A 7 -8.31 -31.82 -3.30
C ALA A 7 -8.60 -30.48 -4.00
N ASP A 8 -9.46 -29.69 -3.37
CA ASP A 8 -9.81 -28.36 -3.84
C ASP A 8 -8.56 -27.46 -3.85
N GLU A 9 -8.14 -27.07 -5.06
CA GLU A 9 -6.90 -26.33 -5.34
C GLU A 9 -6.77 -25.05 -4.51
N ARG A 10 -7.90 -24.46 -4.11
CA ARG A 10 -7.95 -23.27 -3.24
C ARG A 10 -7.31 -23.52 -1.88
N TYR A 11 -7.47 -24.72 -1.32
CA TYR A 11 -6.84 -25.08 -0.04
C TYR A 11 -5.35 -25.35 -0.21
N ILE A 12 -4.95 -25.97 -1.33
CA ILE A 12 -3.54 -26.23 -1.64
C ILE A 12 -2.78 -24.91 -1.82
N GLU A 13 -3.35 -23.97 -2.58
CA GLU A 13 -2.77 -22.64 -2.74
C GLU A 13 -2.70 -21.90 -1.41
N LEU A 14 -3.77 -21.90 -0.62
CA LEU A 14 -3.80 -21.23 0.68
C LEU A 14 -2.80 -21.82 1.68
N GLU A 15 -2.65 -23.14 1.74
CA GLU A 15 -1.64 -23.80 2.59
C GLU A 15 -0.21 -23.40 2.17
N THR A 16 0.04 -23.33 0.87
CA THR A 16 1.32 -22.87 0.33
C THR A 16 1.57 -21.40 0.70
N LEU A 17 0.55 -20.55 0.59
CA LEU A 17 0.64 -19.15 0.97
C LEU A 17 0.90 -18.98 2.46
N GLU A 18 0.28 -19.78 3.34
CA GLU A 18 0.55 -19.73 4.79
C GLU A 18 1.97 -20.15 5.15
N ALA A 19 2.55 -21.07 4.38
CA ALA A 19 3.94 -21.45 4.57
C ALA A 19 4.92 -20.30 4.21
N ILE A 20 4.55 -19.45 3.26
CA ILE A 20 5.36 -18.30 2.81
C ILE A 20 5.07 -17.04 3.65
N PHE A 21 3.80 -16.82 3.99
CA PHE A 21 3.26 -15.67 4.70
C PHE A 21 2.54 -16.14 5.98
N PRO A 22 3.28 -16.52 7.04
CA PRO A 22 2.70 -17.01 8.29
C PRO A 22 1.78 -15.98 8.99
N GLU A 23 1.87 -14.71 8.62
CA GLU A 23 1.03 -13.61 9.11
C GLU A 23 -0.38 -13.56 8.47
N ILE A 24 -0.67 -14.39 7.46
CA ILE A 24 -1.99 -14.47 6.82
C ILE A 24 -3.09 -14.72 7.86
N GLN A 25 -4.15 -13.91 7.79
CA GLN A 25 -5.34 -14.02 8.63
C GLN A 25 -6.49 -14.62 7.82
N LYS A 26 -6.85 -15.87 8.11
CA LYS A 26 -8.03 -16.52 7.52
C LYS A 26 -9.32 -15.93 8.09
N HIS A 27 -10.27 -15.59 7.22
CA HIS A 27 -11.62 -15.19 7.61
C HIS A 27 -12.54 -16.41 7.54
N THR A 28 -13.18 -16.73 8.66
CA THR A 28 -14.16 -17.83 8.68
C THR A 28 -15.42 -17.38 7.92
N PRO A 29 -15.91 -18.15 6.93
CA PRO A 29 -17.11 -17.75 6.20
C PRO A 29 -18.30 -17.62 7.14
N VAL A 30 -19.03 -16.52 6.99
CA VAL A 30 -20.34 -16.33 7.63
C VAL A 30 -21.27 -17.43 7.10
N PRO A 31 -22.10 -18.09 7.93
CA PRO A 31 -22.93 -19.24 7.51
C PRO A 31 -23.94 -18.96 6.39
N ALA A 32 -24.06 -17.72 5.91
CA ALA A 32 -24.94 -17.30 4.84
C ALA A 32 -24.29 -17.23 3.44
N THR A 33 -22.95 -17.28 3.34
CA THR A 33 -22.22 -17.23 2.07
C THR A 33 -21.61 -18.59 1.73
N PRO A 34 -21.84 -19.13 0.51
CA PRO A 34 -21.29 -20.42 0.13
C PRO A 34 -19.77 -20.35 0.00
N THR A 35 -19.06 -21.09 0.86
CA THR A 35 -17.76 -21.76 0.61
C THR A 35 -16.61 -20.98 -0.06
N SER A 36 -16.59 -19.65 -0.06
CA SER A 36 -15.43 -18.87 -0.47
C SER A 36 -14.36 -18.92 0.60
N LEU A 37 -13.10 -19.21 0.23
CA LEU A 37 -11.98 -19.10 1.16
C LEU A 37 -11.50 -17.66 1.13
N GLU A 38 -11.53 -16.99 2.28
CA GLU A 38 -11.18 -15.59 2.37
C GLU A 38 -10.05 -15.42 3.38
N PHE A 39 -9.06 -14.62 3.03
CA PHE A 39 -7.93 -14.31 3.89
C PHE A 39 -7.47 -12.88 3.67
N SER A 40 -6.73 -12.35 4.64
CA SER A 40 -6.10 -11.04 4.54
C SER A 40 -4.64 -11.07 4.96
N LEU A 41 -3.87 -10.18 4.35
CA LEU A 41 -2.46 -9.99 4.58
C LEU A 41 -2.17 -8.49 4.67
N GLU A 42 -1.43 -8.07 5.69
CA GLU A 42 -0.96 -6.69 5.79
C GLU A 42 0.41 -6.58 5.11
N LEU A 43 0.45 -5.84 4.01
CA LEU A 43 1.64 -5.64 3.20
C LEU A 43 2.33 -4.33 3.57
N PRO A 44 3.56 -4.37 4.11
CA PRO A 44 4.28 -3.15 4.48
C PRO A 44 4.61 -2.34 3.23
N VAL A 45 4.51 -1.01 3.34
CA VAL A 45 4.92 -0.10 2.27
C VAL A 45 6.25 0.54 2.67
N HIS A 46 7.32 -0.02 2.15
CA HIS A 46 8.69 0.43 2.34
C HIS A 46 9.25 0.87 0.98
N PRO A 47 9.11 2.16 0.61
CA PRO A 47 9.61 2.66 -0.65
C PRO A 47 11.09 2.34 -0.87
N ALA A 48 11.47 1.95 -2.08
CA ALA A 48 12.86 1.61 -2.41
C ALA A 48 13.83 2.80 -2.19
N ASN A 49 13.32 4.02 -2.28
CA ASN A 49 14.02 5.25 -1.91
C ASN A 49 13.09 6.11 -1.03
N PRO A 50 13.63 6.90 -0.09
CA PRO A 50 12.83 7.86 0.67
C PRO A 50 11.97 8.73 -0.26
N VAL A 51 10.71 8.95 0.12
CA VAL A 51 9.75 9.71 -0.69
C VAL A 51 9.41 11.03 -0.02
N THR A 52 9.45 12.09 -0.80
CA THR A 52 8.97 13.42 -0.38
C THR A 52 7.44 13.45 -0.48
N VAL A 53 6.78 13.49 0.68
CA VAL A 53 5.34 13.60 0.80
C VAL A 53 4.94 15.06 0.98
N LEU A 54 3.99 15.53 0.16
CA LEU A 54 3.40 16.86 0.24
C LEU A 54 1.98 16.79 0.79
N PHE A 55 1.68 17.65 1.75
CA PHE A 55 0.34 17.86 2.30
C PHE A 55 -0.19 19.22 1.84
N PRO A 56 -1.02 19.28 0.78
CA PRO A 56 -1.49 20.55 0.23
C PRO A 56 -2.32 21.29 1.28
N ALA A 57 -2.03 22.56 1.58
CA ALA A 57 -2.85 23.31 2.53
C ALA A 57 -4.34 23.23 2.14
N ALA A 58 -5.21 22.98 3.12
CA ALA A 58 -6.65 23.05 2.92
C ALA A 58 -7.02 24.51 2.58
N SER A 59 -6.97 24.87 1.30
CA SER A 59 -7.24 26.21 0.82
C SER A 59 -8.19 26.13 -0.36
N ASP A 60 -9.46 26.45 -0.03
CA ASP A 60 -10.57 27.00 -0.83
C ASP A 60 -10.75 26.56 -2.29
N PRO A 61 -11.93 26.06 -2.72
CA PRO A 61 -12.27 25.75 -4.12
C PRO A 61 -12.34 26.99 -5.06
N ALA A 62 -11.67 28.09 -4.74
CA ALA A 62 -11.71 29.34 -5.49
C ALA A 62 -10.29 29.77 -5.92
N ASN A 63 -9.66 29.02 -6.82
CA ASN A 63 -8.70 29.66 -7.72
C ASN A 63 -8.75 29.04 -9.13
N PRO A 64 -9.70 29.46 -9.98
CA PRO A 64 -9.62 29.17 -11.39
C PRO A 64 -8.44 29.94 -11.99
N LEU A 65 -7.70 29.24 -12.82
CA LEU A 65 -6.68 29.71 -13.75
C LEU A 65 -7.01 31.12 -14.29
N THR A 66 -6.34 32.15 -13.77
CA THR A 66 -6.42 33.48 -14.40
C THR A 66 -5.22 33.64 -15.32
N THR A 67 -5.43 33.35 -16.60
CA THR A 67 -4.62 33.91 -17.68
C THR A 67 -4.83 35.42 -17.70
N GLN A 68 -3.86 36.19 -17.20
CA GLN A 68 -3.80 37.63 -17.44
C GLN A 68 -2.73 37.92 -18.48
N ASP A 69 -3.23 38.21 -19.68
CA ASP A 69 -2.47 38.83 -20.77
C ASP A 69 -2.24 40.32 -20.46
N ALA A 70 -1.12 40.84 -20.95
CA ALA A 70 -0.42 42.04 -20.52
C ALA A 70 -1.11 43.41 -20.79
N THR A 71 -0.80 44.43 -19.98
CA THR A 71 -0.51 45.80 -20.46
C THR A 71 0.27 46.66 -19.42
N THR A 72 1.58 46.82 -19.69
CA THR A 72 2.41 48.04 -19.68
C THR A 72 2.48 49.01 -18.46
N SER A 73 3.66 48.97 -17.80
CA SER A 73 4.50 50.06 -17.24
C SER A 73 4.03 50.96 -16.08
N ALA A 74 4.68 50.87 -14.91
CA ALA A 74 5.83 51.73 -14.50
C ALA A 74 6.04 51.78 -12.96
N ALA A 75 7.28 51.49 -12.55
CA ALA A 75 7.99 51.92 -11.33
C ALA A 75 7.30 51.86 -9.95
N THR A 76 7.69 50.86 -9.14
CA THR A 76 8.43 51.10 -7.88
C THR A 76 8.99 49.78 -7.35
N SER A 77 10.26 49.81 -6.97
CA SER A 77 10.98 48.69 -6.37
C SER A 77 10.36 48.30 -5.05
N ALA A 78 9.59 47.20 -5.04
CA ALA A 78 9.22 46.47 -3.85
C ALA A 78 9.52 44.99 -4.11
N THR A 79 10.34 44.41 -3.24
CA THR A 79 10.66 42.99 -3.15
C THR A 79 9.43 42.13 -3.42
N ALA A 80 9.38 41.55 -4.61
CA ALA A 80 8.45 40.48 -4.95
C ALA A 80 8.89 39.23 -4.18
N GLN A 81 8.37 39.12 -2.95
CA GLN A 81 8.21 37.83 -2.30
C GLN A 81 7.23 37.06 -3.18
N THR A 82 7.75 36.15 -4.00
CA THR A 82 6.99 35.02 -4.52
C THR A 82 6.28 34.38 -3.34
N GLY A 83 4.95 34.47 -3.34
CA GLY A 83 4.09 33.85 -2.34
C GLY A 83 4.12 32.33 -2.50
N ASP A 84 5.22 31.73 -2.06
CA ASP A 84 5.32 30.32 -1.75
C ASP A 84 4.96 30.22 -0.26
N GLY A 85 3.71 29.87 0.03
CA GLY A 85 3.37 29.44 1.38
C GLY A 85 4.26 28.24 1.75
N PRO A 86 4.58 28.01 3.04
CA PRO A 86 5.41 26.86 3.41
C PRO A 86 4.76 25.57 2.87
N VAL A 87 5.35 24.98 1.84
CA VAL A 87 4.87 23.71 1.30
C VAL A 87 5.18 22.67 2.36
N ASP A 88 4.12 22.19 3.00
CA ASP A 88 4.18 21.23 4.09
C ASP A 88 4.65 19.87 3.56
N SER A 89 5.96 19.66 3.63
CA SER A 89 6.68 18.58 2.96
C SER A 89 7.54 17.79 3.93
N HIS A 90 7.52 16.47 3.80
CA HIS A 90 8.23 15.55 4.69
C HIS A 90 8.80 14.37 3.93
N GLU A 91 10.05 14.01 4.20
CA GLU A 91 10.70 12.83 3.64
C GLU A 91 10.42 11.60 4.51
N LEU A 92 9.72 10.62 3.95
CA LEU A 92 9.30 9.40 4.64
C LEU A 92 9.97 8.17 4.05
N VAL A 93 10.26 7.20 4.92
CA VAL A 93 10.83 5.91 4.53
C VAL A 93 9.86 4.77 4.84
N HIS A 94 8.82 5.00 5.62
CA HIS A 94 7.74 4.05 5.83
C HIS A 94 6.39 4.74 5.61
N LEU A 95 5.54 4.11 4.79
CA LEU A 95 4.15 4.52 4.60
C LEU A 95 3.20 3.49 5.25
N PRO A 96 1.98 3.90 5.66
CA PRO A 96 1.04 2.98 6.27
C PRO A 96 0.79 1.76 5.37
N ALA A 97 0.82 0.57 5.98
CA ALA A 97 0.67 -0.69 5.29
C ALA A 97 -0.66 -0.80 4.54
N VAL A 98 -0.65 -1.64 3.51
CA VAL A 98 -1.84 -1.99 2.74
C VAL A 98 -2.42 -3.28 3.29
N LEU A 99 -3.68 -3.24 3.69
CA LEU A 99 -4.43 -4.44 4.01
C LEU A 99 -5.02 -5.01 2.71
N LEU A 100 -4.42 -6.11 2.26
CA LEU A 100 -4.87 -6.91 1.14
C LEU A 100 -5.84 -7.98 1.64
N ARG A 101 -7.01 -8.08 1.00
CA ARG A 101 -7.99 -9.14 1.24
C ARG A 101 -8.25 -9.89 -0.06
N ILE A 102 -8.11 -11.20 -0.03
CA ILE A 102 -8.34 -12.08 -1.18
C ILE A 102 -9.42 -13.08 -0.81
N ALA A 103 -10.40 -13.23 -1.69
CA ALA A 103 -11.41 -14.26 -1.64
C ALA A 103 -11.26 -15.19 -2.87
N LEU A 104 -11.12 -16.48 -2.60
CA LEU A 104 -11.07 -17.56 -3.58
C LEU A 104 -12.46 -18.20 -3.67
N PRO A 105 -13.30 -17.77 -4.65
CA PRO A 105 -14.66 -18.26 -4.75
C PRO A 105 -14.72 -19.72 -5.16
N PRO A 106 -15.88 -20.39 -5.01
CA PRO A 106 -16.09 -21.71 -5.61
C PRO A 106 -15.88 -21.64 -7.13
N GLY A 107 -15.04 -22.54 -7.67
CA GLY A 107 -14.66 -22.55 -9.08
C GLY A 107 -13.44 -21.68 -9.42
N TYR A 108 -12.77 -21.07 -8.44
CA TYR A 108 -11.39 -20.67 -8.65
C TYR A 108 -10.47 -21.91 -8.55
N PRO A 109 -9.42 -22.02 -9.38
CA PRO A 109 -9.05 -21.08 -10.44
C PRO A 109 -9.70 -21.37 -11.81
N ALA A 110 -10.24 -22.57 -12.05
CA ALA A 110 -10.60 -22.99 -13.41
C ALA A 110 -11.72 -22.14 -14.06
N GLU A 111 -12.75 -21.76 -13.31
CA GLU A 111 -13.93 -21.06 -13.83
C GLU A 111 -13.97 -19.57 -13.46
N GLN A 112 -13.56 -19.22 -12.24
CA GLN A 112 -13.74 -17.89 -11.67
C GLN A 112 -12.42 -17.27 -11.19
N PRO A 113 -12.23 -15.95 -11.36
CA PRO A 113 -11.08 -15.23 -10.83
C PRO A 113 -11.16 -15.08 -9.31
N PRO A 114 -10.03 -14.75 -8.65
CA PRO A 114 -10.07 -14.34 -7.26
C PRO A 114 -10.73 -12.96 -7.15
N ALA A 115 -11.44 -12.72 -6.05
CA ALA A 115 -11.92 -11.39 -5.71
C ALA A 115 -10.93 -10.72 -4.75
N VAL A 116 -10.57 -9.48 -5.05
CA VAL A 116 -9.57 -8.73 -4.28
C VAL A 116 -10.17 -7.44 -3.76
N ALA A 117 -9.81 -7.09 -2.52
CA ALA A 117 -10.06 -5.77 -1.95
C ALA A 117 -8.78 -5.19 -1.34
N ILE A 118 -8.56 -3.89 -1.56
CA ILE A 118 -7.39 -3.15 -1.08
C ILE A 118 -7.84 -2.04 -0.13
N THR A 119 -7.28 -2.00 1.07
CA THR A 119 -7.61 -0.98 2.07
C THR A 119 -6.36 -0.46 2.77
N THR A 120 -6.38 0.79 3.22
CA THR A 120 -5.31 1.42 4.01
C THR A 120 -5.91 2.18 5.19
N THR A 121 -5.18 2.24 6.30
CA THR A 121 -5.57 3.03 7.48
C THR A 121 -4.40 3.91 7.90
N PRO A 122 -4.47 5.24 7.69
CA PRO A 122 -5.53 6.01 7.03
C PRO A 122 -5.68 5.66 5.52
N PRO A 123 -6.80 6.00 4.86
CA PRO A 123 -7.03 5.72 3.44
C PRO A 123 -6.22 6.66 2.53
N TRP A 124 -4.90 6.50 2.53
CA TRP A 124 -3.95 7.41 1.87
C TRP A 124 -3.76 7.12 0.37
N LEU A 125 -4.15 5.94 -0.10
CA LEU A 125 -4.18 5.61 -1.52
C LEU A 125 -5.35 6.31 -2.22
N THR A 126 -5.12 6.75 -3.45
CA THR A 126 -6.20 7.30 -4.27
C THR A 126 -7.20 6.20 -4.66
N PRO A 127 -8.49 6.52 -4.83
CA PRO A 127 -9.49 5.57 -5.29
C PRO A 127 -9.11 4.90 -6.62
N GLU A 128 -8.50 5.66 -7.54
CA GLU A 128 -8.03 5.15 -8.83
C GLU A 128 -6.95 4.06 -8.68
N THR A 129 -6.03 4.24 -7.74
CA THR A 129 -4.98 3.25 -7.45
C THR A 129 -5.58 2.00 -6.80
N VAL A 130 -6.52 2.16 -5.86
CA VAL A 130 -7.24 1.04 -5.23
C VAL A 130 -7.99 0.23 -6.29
N GLU A 131 -8.82 0.88 -7.11
CA GLU A 131 -9.57 0.22 -8.18
C GLU A 131 -8.68 -0.47 -9.21
N LYS A 132 -7.51 0.11 -9.52
CA LYS A 132 -6.53 -0.51 -10.40
C LYS A 132 -6.00 -1.81 -9.80
N LEU A 133 -5.55 -1.78 -8.55
CA LEU A 133 -5.01 -2.95 -7.87
C LEU A 133 -6.08 -4.05 -7.75
N GLU A 134 -7.31 -3.71 -7.38
CA GLU A 134 -8.42 -4.69 -7.29
C GLU A 134 -8.75 -5.34 -8.64
N ARG A 135 -8.59 -4.60 -9.74
CA ARG A 135 -8.79 -5.12 -11.10
C ARG A 135 -7.61 -5.98 -11.60
N ASP A 136 -6.41 -5.73 -11.08
CA ASP A 136 -5.21 -6.46 -11.50
C ASP A 136 -5.30 -7.95 -11.18
N GLY A 137 -5.95 -8.35 -10.07
CA GLY A 137 -6.12 -9.76 -9.68
C GLY A 137 -6.87 -10.59 -10.74
N PRO A 138 -8.12 -10.25 -11.09
CA PRO A 138 -8.86 -10.92 -12.16
C PRO A 138 -8.17 -10.85 -13.52
N ARG A 139 -7.44 -9.76 -13.82
CA ARG A 139 -6.67 -9.64 -15.06
C ARG A 139 -5.51 -10.63 -15.09
N MET A 140 -4.70 -10.70 -14.03
CA MET A 140 -3.57 -11.63 -13.93
C MET A 140 -4.02 -13.08 -14.00
N TRP A 141 -5.15 -13.42 -13.36
CA TRP A 141 -5.78 -14.74 -13.50
C TRP A 141 -6.10 -15.10 -14.95
N ALA A 142 -6.67 -14.15 -15.72
CA ALA A 142 -6.98 -14.37 -17.12
C ALA A 142 -5.71 -14.52 -17.97
N ASP A 143 -4.70 -13.70 -17.72
CA ASP A 143 -3.40 -13.72 -18.42
C ASP A 143 -2.61 -15.02 -18.12
N ALA A 144 -2.75 -15.56 -16.90
CA ALA A 144 -2.18 -16.83 -16.48
C ALA A 144 -2.94 -18.06 -17.02
N GLY A 145 -3.98 -17.86 -17.83
CA GLY A 145 -4.74 -18.95 -18.42
C GLY A 145 -5.70 -19.64 -17.44
N ARG A 146 -6.23 -18.89 -16.46
CA ARG A 146 -7.16 -19.37 -15.42
C ARG A 146 -6.52 -20.36 -14.44
N ASN A 147 -5.36 -19.98 -13.92
CA ASN A 147 -4.57 -20.77 -12.98
C ASN A 147 -4.51 -20.09 -11.59
N LEU A 148 -3.86 -20.74 -10.64
CA LEU A 148 -3.50 -20.20 -9.33
C LEU A 148 -2.61 -18.96 -9.51
N VAL A 149 -3.05 -17.82 -8.96
CA VAL A 149 -2.38 -16.52 -9.09
C VAL A 149 -2.31 -15.73 -7.79
N ALA A 150 -2.76 -16.27 -6.66
CA ALA A 150 -2.83 -15.51 -5.42
C ALA A 150 -1.42 -15.12 -4.93
N PHE A 151 -0.42 -16.00 -5.09
CA PHE A 151 0.98 -15.66 -4.81
C PHE A 151 1.50 -14.55 -5.74
N ASP A 152 1.35 -14.73 -7.06
CA ASP A 152 1.81 -13.74 -8.05
C ASP A 152 1.14 -12.38 -7.83
N TYR A 153 -0.12 -12.38 -7.43
CA TYR A 153 -0.84 -11.16 -7.10
C TYR A 153 -0.32 -10.49 -5.83
N ILE A 154 0.00 -11.25 -4.77
CA ILE A 154 0.64 -10.71 -3.56
C ILE A 154 1.99 -10.07 -3.92
N ASP A 155 2.83 -10.76 -4.70
CA ASP A 155 4.12 -10.25 -5.19
C ASP A 155 3.94 -8.97 -6.03
N HIS A 156 2.96 -8.93 -6.93
CA HIS A 156 2.61 -7.72 -7.69
C HIS A 156 2.27 -6.53 -6.78
N VAL A 157 1.49 -6.74 -5.71
CA VAL A 157 1.16 -5.66 -4.76
C VAL A 157 2.39 -5.23 -3.96
N GLN A 158 3.28 -6.16 -3.58
CA GLN A 158 4.55 -5.85 -2.91
C GLN A 158 5.48 -5.01 -3.80
N GLN A 159 5.66 -5.41 -5.07
CA GLN A 159 6.43 -4.64 -6.04
C GLN A 159 5.82 -3.26 -6.31
N ALA A 160 4.50 -3.19 -6.36
CA ALA A 160 3.81 -1.92 -6.46
C ALA A 160 4.07 -1.04 -5.22
N ALA A 161 4.07 -1.62 -4.02
CA ALA A 161 4.38 -0.91 -2.78
C ALA A 161 5.81 -0.34 -2.76
N ASP A 162 6.80 -1.10 -3.25
CA ASP A 162 8.19 -0.63 -3.39
C ASP A 162 8.30 0.60 -4.31
N ALA A 163 7.47 0.64 -5.36
CA ALA A 163 7.33 1.74 -6.31
C ALA A 163 6.29 2.80 -5.88
N VAL A 164 5.79 2.73 -4.64
CA VAL A 164 4.77 3.63 -4.08
C VAL A 164 3.54 3.75 -4.99
N PHE A 165 3.12 2.60 -5.51
CA PHE A 165 2.01 2.39 -6.42
C PHE A 165 2.04 3.29 -7.68
N HIS A 166 3.23 3.78 -8.05
CA HIS A 166 3.43 4.76 -9.11
C HIS A 166 2.66 6.07 -8.90
N MET A 167 2.41 6.44 -7.64
CA MET A 167 1.72 7.68 -7.26
C MET A 167 2.67 8.88 -7.13
N ILE A 168 3.97 8.68 -7.34
CA ILE A 168 4.96 9.75 -7.37
C ILE A 168 4.80 10.52 -8.67
N ASP A 169 4.60 11.84 -8.57
CA ASP A 169 4.44 12.71 -9.73
C ASP A 169 5.75 12.98 -10.48
N ALA A 170 5.67 13.71 -11.59
CA ALA A 170 6.84 14.09 -12.38
C ALA A 170 7.85 14.96 -11.63
N ALA A 171 7.45 15.59 -10.52
CA ALA A 171 8.33 16.35 -9.64
C ALA A 171 9.01 15.48 -8.57
N GLY A 172 8.72 14.17 -8.53
CA GLY A 172 9.28 13.25 -7.55
C GLY A 172 8.58 13.31 -6.19
N THR A 173 7.33 13.77 -6.15
CA THR A 173 6.59 13.95 -4.88
C THR A 173 5.31 13.13 -4.82
N LEU A 174 4.96 12.69 -3.61
CA LEU A 174 3.70 12.01 -3.30
C LEU A 174 2.75 13.00 -2.63
N ARG A 175 1.58 13.23 -3.22
CA ARG A 175 0.57 14.14 -2.64
C ARG A 175 -0.43 13.34 -1.82
N ILE A 176 -0.61 13.71 -0.56
CA ILE A 176 -1.57 13.06 0.34
C ILE A 176 -2.50 14.10 0.96
N ASP A 177 -3.75 13.72 1.17
CA ASP A 177 -4.73 14.57 1.84
C ASP A 177 -4.23 14.99 3.25
N PRO A 178 -4.31 16.28 3.61
CA PRO A 178 -3.85 16.78 4.91
C PRO A 178 -4.54 16.12 6.11
N SER A 179 -5.76 15.61 5.95
CA SER A 179 -6.48 14.91 7.02
C SER A 179 -5.75 13.64 7.48
N HIS A 180 -4.88 13.08 6.65
CA HIS A 180 -4.10 11.88 6.96
C HIS A 180 -2.68 12.20 7.46
N LYS A 181 -2.27 13.47 7.43
CA LYS A 181 -0.90 13.91 7.76
C LYS A 181 -0.39 13.34 9.07
N LEU A 182 -1.13 13.59 10.16
CA LEU A 182 -0.67 13.20 11.51
C LEU A 182 -0.49 11.68 11.63
N ALA A 183 -1.43 10.90 11.09
CA ALA A 183 -1.36 9.45 11.15
C ALA A 183 -0.19 8.89 10.33
N ILE A 184 0.10 9.49 9.17
CA ILE A 184 1.22 9.06 8.31
C ILE A 184 2.57 9.40 8.95
N LEU A 185 2.72 10.60 9.50
CA LEU A 185 3.96 11.00 10.17
C LEU A 185 4.21 10.18 11.44
N ASP A 186 3.17 9.92 12.23
CA ASP A 186 3.27 9.07 13.42
C ASP A 186 3.65 7.63 13.03
N TYR A 187 3.06 7.10 11.95
CA TYR A 187 3.43 5.79 11.41
C TYR A 187 4.92 5.72 11.03
N ASP A 188 5.44 6.68 10.26
CA ASP A 188 6.87 6.69 9.86
C ASP A 188 7.79 6.71 11.09
N ILE A 189 7.47 7.54 12.10
CA ILE A 189 8.24 7.61 13.35
C ILE A 189 8.22 6.26 14.09
N GLN A 190 7.04 5.63 14.21
CA GLN A 190 6.88 4.35 14.89
C GLN A 190 7.58 3.22 14.14
N ALA A 191 7.46 3.18 12.81
CA ALA A 191 8.09 2.18 11.96
C ALA A 191 9.62 2.29 12.01
N ARG A 192 10.19 3.50 11.96
CA ARG A 192 11.64 3.70 12.14
C ARG A 192 12.13 3.20 13.50
N ARG A 193 11.37 3.48 14.57
CA ARG A 193 11.69 2.98 15.92
C ARG A 193 11.62 1.46 16.00
N ALA A 194 10.61 0.85 15.38
CA ALA A 194 10.44 -0.59 15.34
C ALA A 194 11.55 -1.28 14.54
N ALA A 195 11.94 -0.71 13.39
CA ALA A 195 13.08 -1.18 12.59
C ALA A 195 14.38 -1.14 13.40
N PHE A 196 14.68 0.00 14.05
CA PHE A 196 15.86 0.16 14.90
C PHE A 196 15.86 -0.82 16.10
N ALA A 197 14.70 -1.04 16.73
CA ALA A 197 14.57 -1.99 17.84
C ALA A 197 14.81 -3.44 17.39
N ARG A 198 14.42 -3.80 16.16
CA ARG A 198 14.70 -5.12 15.57
C ARG A 198 16.17 -5.31 15.19
N GLU A 199 16.85 -4.25 14.76
CA GLU A 199 18.29 -4.27 14.48
C GLU A 199 19.14 -4.35 15.75
N THR A 200 18.60 -3.89 16.88
CA THR A 200 19.25 -4.02 18.19
C THR A 200 19.02 -5.43 18.73
N PHE A 201 19.84 -6.38 18.29
CA PHE A 201 19.84 -7.74 18.83
C PHE A 201 20.06 -7.69 20.35
N ASP A 202 19.12 -8.27 21.10
CA ASP A 202 19.26 -8.51 22.53
C ASP A 202 20.40 -9.51 22.75
N CYS A 203 21.59 -8.99 23.00
CA CYS A 203 22.73 -9.79 23.40
C CYS A 203 22.44 -10.38 24.78
N GLY A 204 21.87 -11.59 24.81
CA GLY A 204 21.66 -12.38 26.03
C GLY A 204 22.94 -12.81 26.78
N ILE A 205 24.09 -12.16 26.52
CA ILE A 205 25.39 -12.43 27.16
C ILE A 205 25.77 -11.33 28.16
N CYS A 206 24.98 -10.26 28.31
CA CYS A 206 25.39 -9.10 29.10
C CYS A 206 24.95 -9.04 30.59
N LEU A 207 24.30 -10.06 31.19
CA LEU A 207 23.87 -9.96 32.61
C LEU A 207 23.99 -11.23 33.46
N VAL A 208 25.03 -12.05 33.27
CA VAL A 208 25.48 -13.01 34.30
C VAL A 208 26.99 -13.19 34.21
N LEU A 209 27.73 -12.23 34.77
CA LEU A 209 29.10 -12.41 35.28
C LEU A 209 29.52 -11.18 36.12
N PHE A 210 28.65 -10.76 37.04
CA PHE A 210 29.05 -10.05 38.24
C PHE A 210 28.34 -10.72 39.41
N LEU A 211 29.15 -11.29 40.32
CA LEU A 211 28.81 -12.07 41.52
C LEU A 211 28.81 -13.60 41.30
N GLY A 212 29.95 -14.19 41.65
CA GLY A 212 30.23 -15.61 41.73
C GLY A 212 31.71 -15.84 41.92
#